data_AF-A0A392M3Q6-F1
#
_entry.id   AF-A0A392M3Q6-F1
#
_cell.length_a   1.000
_cell.length_b   1.000
_cell.length_c   1.000
_cell.angle_alpha   90.00
_cell.angle_beta   90.00
_cell.angle_gamma   90.00
#
_symmetry.space_group_name_H-M   'P 1'
#
loop_
_entity.id
_entity.type
_entity.pdbx_description
1 polymer ?
#
loop_
_entity_poly.entity_id
_entity_poly.type
_entity_poly.pdbx_seq_one_letter_code
_entity_poly.pdbx_strand_id
1 'polypeptide(L)'
;MYVATGQHIYMNEREAIDHIVEKVTFLLDKTDLFVADNPVGVESRVQDTIQLLDIQQSNHVLLLGMWGMGGSGKTTIAKAIYNKIGRNFEEIGINVLVERSLVTVDDKNKLGMHDLLRDMGREIIREKSPKEPEERSRLWFHEDVLDVLIERTGTKAVEGLALKLPIVSSKCFSTKAFKKMKRLRLLQLAGEI
;
A
#
# COMPACT_ATOMS: atom_id res chain seq x y z
N MET A 1 -25.33 7.34 40.86
CA MET A 1 -25.64 6.99 39.46
C MET A 1 -24.65 7.75 38.59
N TYR A 2 -23.55 7.09 38.19
CA TYR A 2 -22.56 7.68 37.28
C TYR A 2 -22.84 7.14 35.89
N VAL A 3 -23.15 8.03 34.96
CA VAL A 3 -23.31 7.71 33.54
C VAL A 3 -21.95 7.94 32.90
N ALA A 4 -21.29 6.86 32.45
CA ALA A 4 -20.07 6.95 31.68
C ALA A 4 -20.42 7.46 30.27
N THR A 5 -19.96 8.65 29.92
CA THR A 5 -20.02 9.15 28.54
C THR A 5 -18.93 8.48 27.72
N GLY A 6 -19.36 7.72 26.70
CA GLY A 6 -18.49 7.04 25.75
C GLY A 6 -17.55 8.03 25.07
N GLN A 7 -16.25 7.83 25.26
CA GLN A 7 -15.20 8.60 24.64
C GLN A 7 -15.06 8.11 23.19
N HIS A 8 -15.78 8.74 22.27
CA HIS A 8 -15.45 8.63 20.84
C HIS A 8 -14.10 9.32 20.63
N ILE A 9 -13.05 8.52 20.47
CA ILE A 9 -11.71 9.01 20.15
C ILE A 9 -11.77 9.51 18.71
N TYR A 10 -11.86 10.83 18.52
CA TYR A 10 -11.70 11.47 17.23
C TYR A 10 -10.23 11.30 16.81
N MET A 11 -9.96 10.35 15.92
CA MET A 11 -8.66 10.26 15.24
C MET A 11 -8.53 11.50 14.35
N ASN A 12 -7.41 12.22 14.47
CA ASN A 12 -7.14 13.30 13.52
C ASN A 12 -6.77 12.72 12.15
N GLU A 13 -6.85 13.55 11.09
CA GLU A 13 -6.62 13.09 9.71
C GLU A 13 -5.25 12.43 9.53
N ARG A 14 -4.22 12.90 10.24
CA ARG A 14 -2.86 12.32 10.18
C ARG A 14 -2.83 10.91 10.77
N GLU A 15 -3.43 10.71 11.93
CA GLU A 15 -3.54 9.39 12.57
C GLU A 15 -4.33 8.40 11.71
N ALA A 16 -5.41 8.87 11.06
CA ALA A 16 -6.18 8.06 10.14
C ALA A 16 -5.34 7.63 8.91
N ILE A 17 -4.53 8.54 8.36
CA ILE A 17 -3.65 8.26 7.22
C ILE A 17 -2.52 7.32 7.61
N ASP A 18 -1.87 7.55 8.75
CA ASP A 18 -0.80 6.67 9.24
C ASP A 18 -1.31 5.25 9.45
N HIS A 19 -2.51 5.10 10.04
CA HIS A 19 -3.15 3.80 10.19
C HIS A 19 -3.52 3.16 8.82
N ILE A 20 -3.95 3.94 7.83
CA ILE A 20 -4.19 3.44 6.46
C ILE A 20 -2.88 2.98 5.81
N VAL A 21 -1.81 3.78 5.92
CA VAL A 21 -0.50 3.48 5.32
C VAL A 21 0.10 2.23 5.95
N GLU A 22 0.01 2.07 7.27
CA GLU A 22 0.44 0.86 7.97
C GLU A 22 -0.33 -0.37 7.46
N LYS A 23 -1.67 -0.27 7.38
CA LYS A 23 -2.52 -1.35 6.89
C LYS A 23 -2.16 -1.73 5.45
N VAL A 24 -2.03 -0.76 4.54
CA VAL A 24 -1.72 -1.00 3.13
C VAL A 24 -0.30 -1.56 2.98
N THR A 25 0.67 -1.05 3.72
CA THR A 25 2.05 -1.57 3.68
C THR A 25 2.10 -3.02 4.16
N PHE A 26 1.40 -3.36 5.23
CA PHE A 26 1.26 -4.73 5.71
C PHE A 26 0.59 -5.67 4.68
N LEU A 27 -0.38 -5.17 3.92
CA LEU A 27 -1.03 -5.93 2.86
C LEU A 27 -0.11 -6.16 1.65
N LEU A 28 0.81 -5.23 1.37
CA LEU A 28 1.69 -5.28 0.20
C LEU A 28 3.02 -6.01 0.46
N ASP A 29 3.54 -6.01 1.70
CA ASP A 29 4.80 -6.65 2.05
C ASP A 29 4.60 -8.13 2.43
N LYS A 30 4.19 -8.97 1.47
CA LYS A 30 4.05 -10.41 1.70
C LYS A 30 5.21 -11.19 1.09
N THR A 31 6.16 -11.57 1.94
CA THR A 31 7.09 -12.66 1.66
C THR A 31 6.46 -13.99 2.08
N ASP A 32 6.52 -15.00 1.21
CA ASP A 32 6.07 -16.34 1.57
C ASP A 32 6.86 -16.85 2.76
N LEU A 33 6.15 -17.40 3.76
CA LEU A 33 6.79 -18.01 4.92
C LEU A 33 7.52 -19.28 4.48
N PHE A 34 8.77 -19.46 4.90
CA PHE A 34 9.49 -20.71 4.68
C PHE A 34 8.77 -21.88 5.36
N VAL A 35 8.29 -22.83 4.55
CA VAL A 35 7.53 -24.02 4.98
C VAL A 35 8.49 -25.14 5.41
N ALA A 36 9.20 -25.74 4.45
CA ALA A 36 10.26 -26.73 4.64
C ALA A 36 10.91 -27.03 3.28
N ASP A 37 12.09 -27.64 3.28
CA ASP A 37 12.67 -28.20 2.06
C ASP A 37 11.93 -29.50 1.69
N ASN A 38 11.30 -29.51 0.50
CA ASN A 38 10.58 -30.65 -0.07
C ASN A 38 9.52 -31.30 0.86
N PRO A 39 8.47 -30.56 1.28
CA PRO A 39 7.49 -31.06 2.25
C PRO A 39 6.59 -32.15 1.65
N VAL A 40 6.57 -33.33 2.28
CA VAL A 40 5.68 -34.44 1.89
C VAL A 40 4.39 -34.41 2.71
N GLY A 41 3.23 -34.51 2.05
CA GLY A 41 1.92 -34.60 2.72
C GLY A 41 1.42 -33.30 3.37
N VAL A 42 2.14 -32.18 3.20
CA VAL A 42 1.69 -30.85 3.67
C VAL A 42 0.55 -30.34 2.81
N GLU A 43 0.67 -30.41 1.48
CA GLU A 43 -0.36 -29.89 0.58
C GLU A 43 -1.73 -30.56 0.80
N SER A 44 -1.77 -31.89 0.99
CA SER A 44 -3.04 -32.58 1.25
C SER A 44 -3.72 -32.06 2.52
N ARG A 45 -2.96 -31.89 3.61
CA ARG A 45 -3.47 -31.36 4.88
C ARG A 45 -3.91 -29.90 4.78
N VAL A 46 -3.21 -29.10 3.96
CA VAL A 46 -3.61 -27.71 3.67
C VAL A 46 -4.96 -27.70 2.97
N GLN A 47 -5.15 -28.53 1.94
CA GLN A 47 -6.42 -28.62 1.20
C GLN A 47 -7.57 -29.05 2.10
N ASP A 48 -7.37 -30.08 2.92
CA ASP A 48 -8.38 -30.54 3.88
C ASP A 48 -8.77 -29.41 4.85
N THR A 49 -7.79 -28.62 5.31
CA THR A 49 -8.05 -27.52 6.24
C THR A 49 -8.80 -26.36 5.58
N ILE A 50 -8.46 -26.01 4.33
CA ILE A 50 -9.16 -24.95 3.59
C ILE A 50 -10.61 -25.34 3.33
N GLN A 51 -10.87 -26.59 2.93
CA GLN A 51 -12.24 -27.08 2.77
C GLN A 51 -13.05 -26.96 4.07
N LEU A 52 -12.44 -27.26 5.23
CA LEU A 52 -13.08 -27.07 6.52
C LEU A 52 -13.38 -25.59 6.82
N LEU A 53 -12.53 -24.65 6.40
CA LEU A 53 -12.76 -23.22 6.54
C LEU A 53 -13.89 -22.71 5.62
N ASP A 54 -13.91 -23.16 4.36
CA ASP A 54 -14.92 -22.76 3.36
C ASP A 54 -16.34 -23.25 3.70
N ILE A 55 -16.46 -24.39 4.39
CA ILE A 55 -17.76 -24.92 4.86
C ILE A 55 -18.39 -23.99 5.91
N GLN A 56 -17.58 -23.20 6.62
CA GLN A 56 -18.02 -22.38 7.75
C GLN A 56 -18.45 -20.95 7.34
N GLN A 57 -19.11 -20.77 6.18
CA GLN A 57 -19.57 -19.48 5.58
C GLN A 57 -20.32 -18.56 6.57
N SER A 58 -19.58 -17.96 7.48
CA SER A 58 -20.08 -17.23 8.63
C SER A 58 -19.25 -15.96 8.73
N ASN A 59 -19.93 -14.83 8.88
CA ASN A 59 -19.28 -13.55 9.15
C ASN A 59 -18.65 -13.48 10.57
N HIS A 60 -18.57 -14.60 11.29
CA HIS A 60 -17.98 -14.70 12.62
C HIS A 60 -16.51 -15.14 12.54
N VAL A 61 -15.69 -14.57 13.43
CA VAL A 61 -14.28 -14.92 13.56
C VAL A 61 -14.15 -16.38 14.01
N LEU A 62 -13.50 -17.22 13.19
CA LEU A 62 -13.20 -18.61 13.52
C LEU A 62 -11.76 -18.75 14.03
N LEU A 63 -11.61 -19.34 15.21
CA LEU A 63 -10.31 -19.66 15.80
C LEU A 63 -10.00 -21.15 15.57
N LEU A 64 -9.01 -21.43 14.71
CA LEU A 64 -8.55 -22.79 14.42
C LEU A 64 -7.35 -23.16 15.29
N GLY A 65 -7.54 -24.11 16.21
CA GLY A 65 -6.45 -24.66 17.03
C GLY A 65 -5.80 -25.89 16.37
N MET A 66 -4.49 -25.85 16.14
CA MET A 66 -3.71 -27.04 15.75
C MET A 66 -3.03 -27.66 16.97
N TRP A 67 -3.33 -28.92 17.27
CA TRP A 67 -2.78 -29.64 18.43
C TRP A 67 -2.00 -30.90 18.03
N GLY A 68 -1.08 -31.37 18.88
CA GLY A 68 -0.33 -32.63 18.70
C GLY A 68 1.11 -32.59 19.25
N MET A 69 1.80 -33.73 19.25
CA MET A 69 3.18 -33.88 19.73
C MET A 69 4.19 -32.93 19.04
N GLY A 70 5.30 -32.62 19.72
CA GLY A 70 6.39 -31.83 19.14
C GLY A 70 6.93 -32.46 17.84
N GLY A 71 7.35 -31.62 16.88
CA GLY A 71 7.88 -32.10 15.59
C GLY A 71 6.85 -32.58 14.57
N SER A 72 5.56 -32.63 14.89
CA SER A 72 4.51 -33.14 13.99
C SER A 72 4.18 -32.25 12.76
N GLY A 73 4.89 -31.14 12.58
CA GLY A 73 4.67 -30.21 11.46
C GLY A 73 3.49 -29.26 11.61
N LYS A 74 2.93 -29.04 12.82
CA LYS A 74 1.82 -28.09 13.05
C LYS A 74 2.13 -26.70 12.51
N THR A 75 3.27 -26.12 12.92
CA THR A 75 3.72 -24.81 12.45
C THR A 75 3.99 -24.81 10.95
N THR A 76 4.50 -25.92 10.40
CA THR A 76 4.71 -26.09 8.95
C THR A 76 3.41 -26.00 8.17
N ILE A 77 2.37 -26.70 8.64
CA ILE A 77 1.02 -26.65 8.04
C ILE A 77 0.42 -25.26 8.20
N ALA A 78 0.56 -24.63 9.37
CA ALA A 78 0.10 -23.25 9.62
C ALA A 78 0.65 -22.26 8.59
N LYS A 79 1.97 -22.31 8.35
CA LYS A 79 2.67 -21.47 7.40
C LYS A 79 2.21 -21.76 5.97
N ALA A 80 2.04 -23.03 5.61
CA ALA A 80 1.56 -23.42 4.29
C ALA A 80 0.12 -22.95 4.02
N ILE A 81 -0.78 -23.07 5.01
CA ILE A 81 -2.14 -22.50 4.96
C ILE A 81 -2.06 -20.99 4.77
N TYR A 82 -1.27 -20.29 5.59
CA TYR A 82 -1.09 -18.84 5.49
C TYR A 82 -0.60 -18.40 4.11
N ASN A 83 0.39 -19.09 3.53
CA ASN A 83 0.86 -18.78 2.17
C ASN A 83 -0.25 -19.03 1.12
N LYS A 84 -1.08 -20.07 1.32
CA LYS A 84 -2.13 -20.47 0.37
C LYS A 84 -3.33 -19.53 0.35
N ILE A 85 -3.91 -19.22 1.51
CA ILE A 85 -5.13 -18.40 1.62
C ILE A 85 -4.87 -16.98 2.12
N GLY A 86 -3.62 -16.67 2.49
CA GLY A 86 -3.27 -15.39 3.06
C GLY A 86 -3.63 -14.20 2.16
N ARG A 87 -3.63 -14.41 0.84
CA ARG A 87 -4.00 -13.39 -0.15
C ARG A 87 -5.48 -13.04 -0.11
N ASN A 88 -6.36 -13.95 0.31
CA ASN A 88 -7.79 -13.65 0.45
C ASN A 88 -8.04 -12.63 1.57
N PHE A 89 -7.14 -12.51 2.55
CA PHE A 89 -7.20 -11.43 3.54
C PHE A 89 -6.91 -10.04 2.94
N GLU A 90 -6.22 -9.97 1.79
CA GLU A 90 -5.97 -8.70 1.07
C GLU A 90 -7.19 -8.23 0.29
N GLU A 91 -7.98 -9.16 -0.25
CA GLU A 91 -9.29 -8.85 -0.84
C GLU A 91 -10.18 -8.16 0.20
N ILE A 92 -10.19 -8.65 1.44
CA ILE A 92 -10.89 -8.00 2.56
C ILE A 92 -10.32 -6.59 2.80
N GLY A 93 -9.00 -6.43 2.78
CA GLY A 93 -8.34 -5.14 2.98
C GLY A 93 -8.73 -4.10 1.93
N ILE A 94 -8.69 -4.46 0.65
CA ILE A 94 -9.09 -3.58 -0.46
C ILE A 94 -10.59 -3.32 -0.41
N ASN A 95 -11.42 -4.34 -0.14
CA ASN A 95 -12.87 -4.18 0.00
C ASN A 95 -13.22 -3.20 1.11
N VAL A 96 -12.53 -3.23 2.26
CA VAL A 96 -12.72 -2.23 3.33
C VAL A 96 -12.40 -0.82 2.86
N LEU A 97 -11.35 -0.64 2.04
CA LEU A 97 -11.03 0.67 1.47
C LEU A 97 -12.08 1.12 0.44
N VAL A 98 -12.65 0.19 -0.34
CA VAL A 98 -13.74 0.46 -1.30
C VAL A 98 -15.04 0.80 -0.58
N GLU A 99 -15.45 0.02 0.42
CA GLU A 99 -16.63 0.26 1.27
C GLU A 99 -16.56 1.62 1.96
N ARG A 100 -15.37 2.03 2.38
CA ARG A 100 -15.12 3.34 3.00
C ARG A 100 -14.94 4.47 1.97
N SER A 101 -15.11 4.19 0.69
CA SER A 101 -14.93 5.15 -0.42
C SER A 101 -13.54 5.80 -0.45
N LEU A 102 -12.53 5.14 0.10
CA LEU A 102 -11.14 5.62 0.12
C LEU A 102 -10.43 5.31 -1.21
N VAL A 103 -10.75 4.15 -1.80
CA VAL A 103 -10.30 3.74 -3.12
C VAL A 103 -11.48 3.25 -3.95
N THR A 104 -11.32 3.24 -5.27
CA THR A 104 -12.29 2.70 -6.21
C THR A 104 -11.59 1.69 -7.12
N VAL A 105 -12.31 0.70 -7.63
CA VAL A 105 -11.81 -0.22 -8.65
C VAL A 105 -12.76 -0.11 -9.84
N ASP A 106 -12.25 0.28 -11.01
CA ASP A 106 -13.07 0.39 -12.22
C ASP A 106 -13.29 -0.98 -12.90
N ASP A 107 -14.11 -0.98 -13.95
CA ASP A 107 -14.44 -2.16 -14.76
C ASP A 107 -13.22 -2.78 -15.48
N LYS A 108 -12.09 -2.07 -15.50
CA LYS A 108 -10.81 -2.48 -16.08
C LYS A 108 -9.81 -2.89 -15.00
N ASN A 109 -10.27 -3.14 -13.76
CA ASN A 109 -9.45 -3.44 -12.59
C ASN A 109 -8.39 -2.36 -12.28
N LYS A 110 -8.67 -1.09 -12.62
CA LYS A 110 -7.80 0.03 -12.23
C LYS A 110 -8.23 0.59 -10.89
N LEU A 111 -7.24 0.73 -10.02
CA LEU A 111 -7.41 1.36 -8.72
C LEU A 111 -7.44 2.88 -8.86
N GLY A 112 -8.54 3.51 -8.51
CA GLY A 112 -8.67 4.94 -8.26
C GLY A 112 -8.52 5.27 -6.79
N MET A 113 -8.07 6.48 -6.48
CA MET A 113 -8.04 7.02 -5.11
C MET A 113 -9.02 8.18 -5.05
N HIS A 114 -9.78 8.28 -3.95
CA HIS A 114 -10.66 9.41 -3.72
C HIS A 114 -9.86 10.72 -3.75
N ASP A 115 -10.40 11.73 -4.42
CA ASP A 115 -9.70 13.00 -4.66
C ASP A 115 -9.21 13.65 -3.35
N LEU A 116 -10.04 13.65 -2.30
CA LEU A 116 -9.64 14.17 -0.99
C LEU A 116 -8.41 13.46 -0.40
N LEU A 117 -8.37 12.12 -0.39
CA LEU A 117 -7.19 11.38 0.10
C LEU A 117 -5.96 11.62 -0.75
N ARG A 118 -6.17 11.67 -2.07
CA ARG A 118 -5.11 11.98 -3.03
C ARG A 118 -4.53 13.36 -2.75
N ASP A 119 -5.37 14.34 -2.44
CA ASP A 119 -4.98 15.73 -2.20
C ASP A 119 -4.31 15.89 -0.84
N MET A 120 -4.86 15.27 0.21
CA MET A 120 -4.25 15.19 1.54
C MET A 120 -2.87 14.54 1.50
N GLY A 121 -2.74 13.41 0.78
CA GLY A 121 -1.46 12.73 0.60
C GLY A 121 -0.42 13.60 -0.11
N ARG A 122 -0.82 14.43 -1.07
CA ARG A 122 0.08 15.41 -1.70
C ARG A 122 0.49 16.50 -0.72
N GLU A 123 -0.46 17.03 0.05
CA GLU A 123 -0.20 18.12 0.98
C GLU A 123 0.69 17.68 2.14
N ILE A 124 0.54 16.46 2.67
CA ILE A 124 1.45 15.91 3.70
C ILE A 124 2.90 15.88 3.22
N ILE A 125 3.14 15.49 1.97
CA ILE A 125 4.50 15.49 1.40
C ILE A 125 5.00 16.92 1.21
N ARG A 126 4.13 17.85 0.81
CA ARG A 126 4.46 19.27 0.65
C ARG A 126 4.80 19.94 1.99
N GLU A 127 4.03 19.65 3.04
CA GLU A 127 4.23 20.19 4.39
C GLU A 127 5.56 19.79 5.02
N LYS A 128 6.12 18.63 4.64
CA LYS A 128 7.44 18.21 5.14
C LYS A 128 8.56 19.16 4.74
N SER A 129 8.49 19.72 3.53
CA SER A 129 9.45 20.72 3.02
C SER A 129 8.72 21.80 2.20
N PRO A 130 8.05 22.77 2.83
CA PRO A 130 7.14 23.68 2.14
C PRO A 130 7.82 24.57 1.10
N LYS A 131 9.09 24.93 1.34
CA LYS A 131 9.86 25.86 0.49
C LYS A 131 10.90 25.18 -0.38
N GLU A 132 11.18 23.90 -0.13
CA GLU A 132 12.31 23.15 -0.71
C GLU A 132 11.76 21.89 -1.39
N PRO A 133 11.21 22.00 -2.61
CA PRO A 133 10.63 20.86 -3.31
C PRO A 133 11.65 19.72 -3.53
N GLU A 134 12.92 20.03 -3.75
CA GLU A 134 13.99 19.06 -3.98
C GLU A 134 14.32 18.17 -2.76
N GLU A 135 13.86 18.55 -1.56
CA GLU A 135 13.99 17.76 -0.33
C GLU A 135 12.78 16.86 -0.07
N ARG A 136 11.72 16.96 -0.90
CA ARG A 136 10.53 16.11 -0.77
C ARG A 136 10.77 14.75 -1.40
N SER A 137 10.18 13.72 -0.80
CA SER A 137 10.25 12.37 -1.36
C SER A 137 9.49 12.21 -2.66
N ARG A 138 8.45 13.02 -2.88
CA ARG A 138 7.63 12.99 -4.10
C ARG A 138 7.24 14.38 -4.58
N LEU A 139 7.29 14.58 -5.89
CA LEU A 139 6.90 15.80 -6.58
C LEU A 139 5.70 15.55 -7.48
N TRP A 140 4.57 16.16 -7.15
CA TRP A 140 3.29 15.96 -7.83
C TRP A 140 2.74 17.23 -8.49
N PHE A 141 3.14 18.40 -8.01
CA PHE A 141 2.72 19.68 -8.55
C PHE A 141 3.62 20.07 -9.73
N HIS A 142 3.00 20.47 -10.84
CA HIS A 142 3.71 20.72 -12.09
C HIS A 142 4.80 21.80 -11.95
N GLU A 143 4.51 22.86 -11.19
CA GLU A 143 5.44 23.97 -10.93
C GLU A 143 6.68 23.48 -10.18
N ASP A 144 6.50 22.81 -9.04
CA ASP A 144 7.60 22.24 -8.24
C ASP A 144 8.48 21.29 -9.07
N VAL A 145 7.85 20.44 -9.89
CA VAL A 145 8.58 19.51 -10.75
C VAL A 145 9.41 20.25 -11.78
N LEU A 146 8.85 21.26 -12.44
CA LEU A 146 9.56 22.05 -13.44
C LEU A 146 10.72 22.81 -12.82
N ASP A 147 10.52 23.45 -11.67
CA ASP A 147 11.56 24.19 -10.97
C ASP A 147 12.75 23.28 -10.64
N VAL A 148 12.47 22.10 -10.08
CA VAL A 148 13.50 21.12 -9.73
C VAL A 148 14.25 20.59 -10.96
N LEU A 149 13.56 20.38 -12.08
CA LEU A 149 14.15 19.83 -13.31
C LEU A 149 14.91 20.87 -14.15
N ILE A 150 14.40 22.09 -14.26
CA ILE A 150 15.01 23.19 -15.01
C ILE A 150 16.27 23.66 -14.29
N GLU A 151 16.18 23.91 -12.99
CA GLU A 151 17.30 24.37 -12.16
C GLU A 151 18.27 23.23 -11.78
N ARG A 152 17.90 21.97 -12.05
CA ARG A 152 18.69 20.76 -11.75
C ARG A 152 19.06 20.65 -10.26
N THR A 153 18.14 21.06 -9.40
CA THR A 153 18.30 21.04 -7.93
C THR A 153 17.95 19.70 -7.31
N GLY A 154 17.32 18.78 -8.07
CA GLY A 154 16.89 17.48 -7.58
C GLY A 154 17.93 16.71 -6.79
N THR A 155 17.55 16.21 -5.62
CA THR A 155 18.45 15.50 -4.70
C THR A 155 18.10 14.01 -4.61
N LYS A 156 18.88 13.27 -3.80
CA LYS A 156 18.58 11.87 -3.46
C LYS A 156 17.28 11.70 -2.66
N ALA A 157 16.72 12.78 -2.11
CA ALA A 157 15.45 12.73 -1.39
C ALA A 157 14.30 12.42 -2.33
N VAL A 158 14.33 12.92 -3.57
CA VAL A 158 13.31 12.68 -4.58
C VAL A 158 13.31 11.21 -5.00
N GLU A 159 12.26 10.50 -4.62
CA GLU A 159 12.01 9.10 -4.97
C GLU A 159 10.95 8.95 -6.06
N GLY A 160 10.09 9.96 -6.24
CA GLY A 160 9.08 9.95 -7.29
C GLY A 160 8.79 11.33 -7.87
N LEU A 161 8.57 11.40 -9.18
CA LEU A 161 7.93 12.55 -9.80
C LEU A 161 6.86 12.16 -10.83
N ALA A 162 5.87 13.03 -10.96
CA ALA A 162 4.91 13.00 -12.04
C ALA A 162 4.94 14.32 -12.79
N LEU A 163 5.19 14.26 -14.10
CA LEU A 163 5.16 15.41 -14.99
C LEU A 163 4.14 15.17 -16.10
N LYS A 164 3.14 16.04 -16.14
CA LYS A 164 2.24 16.18 -17.29
C LYS A 164 2.81 17.24 -18.21
N LEU A 165 3.10 16.88 -19.45
CA LEU A 165 3.63 17.76 -20.48
C LEU A 165 2.48 18.10 -21.45
N PRO A 166 2.04 19.37 -21.53
CA PRO A 166 1.20 19.81 -22.63
C PRO A 166 1.96 19.67 -23.96
N ILE A 167 1.27 19.28 -25.04
CA ILE A 167 1.84 19.14 -26.40
C ILE A 167 2.59 20.42 -26.85
N VAL A 168 2.20 21.58 -26.33
CA VAL A 168 2.73 22.91 -26.68
C VAL A 168 3.74 23.47 -25.65
N SER A 169 4.17 22.68 -24.67
CA SER A 169 5.15 23.14 -23.68
C SER A 169 6.55 23.27 -24.28
N SER A 170 7.00 24.52 -24.46
CA SER A 170 8.39 24.87 -24.83
C SER A 170 9.41 24.65 -23.70
N LYS A 171 8.95 24.26 -22.50
CA LYS A 171 9.84 23.94 -21.37
C LYS A 171 10.40 22.53 -21.53
N CYS A 172 11.64 22.45 -22.00
CA CYS A 172 12.42 21.22 -22.04
C CYS A 172 13.37 21.16 -20.85
N PHE A 173 13.40 20.02 -20.16
CA PHE A 173 14.44 19.69 -19.18
C PHE A 173 15.40 18.66 -19.76
N SER A 174 16.64 18.65 -19.27
CA SER A 174 17.65 17.68 -19.69
C SER A 174 17.59 16.44 -18.81
N THR A 175 17.88 15.26 -19.38
CA THR A 175 18.11 14.03 -18.60
C THR A 175 19.20 14.18 -17.54
N LYS A 176 20.09 15.17 -17.68
CA LYS A 176 21.09 15.56 -16.66
C LYS A 176 20.45 16.01 -15.34
N ALA A 177 19.20 16.46 -15.34
CA ALA A 177 18.47 16.87 -14.13
C ALA A 177 18.28 15.70 -13.14
N PHE A 178 18.15 14.47 -13.64
CA PHE A 178 17.95 13.29 -12.79
C PHE A 178 19.24 12.72 -12.20
N LYS A 179 20.42 13.23 -12.62
CA LYS A 179 21.72 12.65 -12.25
C LYS A 179 21.95 12.54 -10.74
N LYS A 180 21.40 13.48 -9.96
CA LYS A 180 21.52 13.54 -8.50
C LYS A 180 20.38 12.80 -7.77
N MET A 181 19.29 12.46 -8.46
CA MET A 181 18.11 11.77 -7.90
C MET A 181 18.31 10.25 -7.83
N LYS A 182 19.31 9.82 -7.07
CA LYS A 182 19.76 8.41 -7.04
C LYS A 182 18.74 7.41 -6.46
N ARG A 183 17.67 7.89 -5.83
CA ARG A 183 16.60 7.05 -5.25
C ARG A 183 15.30 7.10 -6.06
N LEU A 184 15.33 7.73 -7.23
CA LEU A 184 14.16 7.81 -8.10
C LEU A 184 13.72 6.40 -8.52
N ARG A 185 12.52 6.02 -8.11
CA ARG A 185 11.89 4.72 -8.40
C ARG A 185 10.52 4.86 -9.06
N LEU A 186 9.94 6.06 -9.05
CA LEU A 186 8.69 6.36 -9.74
C LEU A 186 8.88 7.56 -10.67
N LEU A 187 8.70 7.35 -11.97
CA LEU A 187 8.71 8.40 -12.98
C LEU A 187 7.48 8.26 -13.85
N GLN A 188 6.59 9.25 -13.78
CA GLN A 188 5.42 9.32 -14.66
C GLN A 188 5.57 10.53 -15.59
N LEU A 189 5.63 10.26 -16.89
CA LEU A 189 5.60 11.27 -17.95
C LEU A 189 4.32 11.04 -18.76
N ALA A 190 3.41 12.01 -18.75
CA ALA A 190 2.18 11.94 -19.52
C ALA A 190 2.10 13.13 -20.48
N GLY A 191 1.91 12.86 -21.77
CA GLY A 191 1.49 13.85 -22.74
C GLY A 191 -0.04 13.87 -22.80
N GLU A 192 -0.65 15.05 -22.87
CA GLU A 192 -2.03 15.15 -23.34
C GLU A 192 -2.04 14.81 -24.85
N ILE A 193 -3.07 14.11 -25.34
CA ILE A 193 -3.29 13.81 -26.77
C ILE A 193 -4.39 14.73 -27.28
#